data_AF-A0A4V0X582-F1
#
_entry.id   AF-A0A4V0X582-F1
#
_cell.length_a   1.000
_cell.length_b   1.000
_cell.length_c   1.000
_cell.angle_alpha   90.00
_cell.angle_beta   90.00
_cell.angle_gamma   90.00
#
_symmetry.space_group_name_H-M   'P 1'
#
loop_
_entity.id
_entity.type
_entity.pdbx_description
1 polymer ?
#
loop_
_entity_poly.entity_id
_entity_poly.type
_entity_poly.pdbx_seq_one_letter_code
_entity_poly.pdbx_strand_id
1 'polypeptide(L)' 'MPQAHIWIGDVDEELTAKSYIVPGLGDAGDLSFGEKCQD' A
#
# COMPACT_ATOMS: atom_id res chain seq x y z
N MET A 1 -18.96 -5.27 -3.81
CA MET A 1 -18.69 -6.53 -4.54
C MET A 1 -18.54 -7.66 -3.53
N PRO A 2 -19.58 -8.43 -3.22
CA PRO A 2 -19.54 -9.40 -2.11
C PRO A 2 -18.84 -10.73 -2.43
N GLN A 3 -18.39 -10.95 -3.66
CA GLN A 3 -17.82 -12.24 -4.10
C GLN A 3 -16.59 -12.05 -5.00
N ALA A 4 -15.64 -11.26 -4.50
CA ALA A 4 -14.28 -11.22 -5.04
C ALA A 4 -13.41 -12.26 -4.31
N HIS A 5 -12.56 -12.95 -5.07
CA HIS A 5 -11.50 -13.77 -4.49
C HIS A 5 -10.21 -12.94 -4.47
N ILE A 6 -9.63 -12.75 -3.29
CA ILE A 6 -8.47 -11.86 -3.08
C ILE A 6 -7.24 -12.72 -2.83
N TRP A 7 -6.21 -12.52 -3.65
CA TRP A 7 -4.88 -13.09 -3.42
C TRP A 7 -3.99 -12.01 -2.83
N ILE A 8 -3.40 -12.28 -1.67
CA ILE A 8 -2.48 -11.39 -0.98
C ILE A 8 -1.29 -12.19 -0.46
N GLY A 9 -0.12 -11.55 -0.37
CA GLY A 9 1.10 -12.16 0.16
C GLY A 9 1.19 -12.10 1.69
N ASP A 10 0.67 -11.02 2.28
CA ASP A 10 0.66 -10.79 3.73
C ASP A 10 -0.53 -9.93 4.15
N VAL A 11 -0.86 -9.95 5.45
CA VAL A 11 -1.88 -9.12 6.11
C VAL A 11 -1.24 -8.36 7.26
N ASP A 12 -1.17 -7.04 7.12
CA ASP A 12 -0.65 -6.14 8.15
C ASP A 12 -1.71 -5.78 9.22
N GLU A 13 -1.23 -5.18 10.32
CA GLU A 13 -2.01 -4.99 11.55
C GLU A 13 -3.03 -3.85 11.46
N GLU A 14 -2.60 -2.69 10.97
CA GLU A 14 -3.42 -1.48 11.02
C GLU A 14 -3.11 -0.46 9.92
N LEU A 15 -3.92 0.61 9.91
CA LEU A 15 -3.69 1.80 9.09
C LEU A 15 -3.35 2.99 9.99
N THR A 16 -2.36 3.77 9.58
CA THR A 16 -2.10 5.11 10.15
C THR A 16 -3.26 6.06 9.88
N ALA A 17 -3.31 7.19 10.60
CA ALA A 17 -4.26 8.28 10.31
C ALA A 17 -4.14 8.86 8.88
N LYS A 18 -3.00 8.65 8.21
CA LYS A 18 -2.78 9.02 6.80
C LYS A 18 -3.09 7.89 5.82
N SER A 19 -3.71 6.81 6.28
CA SER A 19 -4.11 5.62 5.49
C SER A 19 -2.95 4.82 4.88
N TYR A 20 -1.76 4.90 5.47
CA TYR A 20 -0.68 3.94 5.20
C TYR A 20 -0.84 2.69 6.05
N ILE A 21 -0.53 1.53 5.48
CA ILE A 21 -0.49 0.23 6.16
C ILE A 21 0.72 0.16 7.10
N VAL A 22 0.53 -0.40 8.31
CA VAL A 22 1.56 -0.55 9.36
C VAL A 22 1.68 -2.03 9.77
N PRO A 23 2.89 -2.61 9.82
CA PRO A 23 4.19 -2.01 9.48
C PRO A 23 4.34 -1.61 8.01
N GLY A 24 3.76 -2.36 7.07
CA GLY A 24 3.69 -2.03 5.65
C GLY A 24 5.05 -1.70 5.00
N LEU A 25 4.99 -1.01 3.85
CA LEU A 25 6.18 -0.69 3.03
C LEU A 25 6.33 0.82 2.72
N GLY A 26 5.33 1.65 3.03
CA GLY A 26 5.30 3.05 2.59
C GLY A 26 4.72 3.20 1.18
N ASP A 27 5.21 4.16 0.39
CA ASP A 27 4.71 4.40 -0.98
C ASP A 27 5.34 3.39 -1.96
N ALA A 28 4.54 2.39 -2.34
CA ALA A 28 4.96 1.35 -3.27
C ALA A 28 5.29 1.89 -4.67
N GLY A 29 4.66 3.00 -5.08
CA GLY A 29 4.91 3.65 -6.35
C GLY A 29 6.30 4.29 -6.37
N ASP A 30 6.61 5.09 -5.35
CA ASP A 30 7.91 5.76 -5.23
C ASP A 30 9.06 4.75 -5.11
N LEU A 31 8.85 3.64 -4.39
CA LEU A 31 9.86 2.57 -4.30
C LEU A 31 10.07 1.82 -5.62
N SER A 32 9.03 1.69 -6.44
CA SER A 32 9.09 0.94 -7.70
C SER A 32 9.59 1.80 -8.87
N PHE A 33 9.27 3.09 -8.88
CA PHE A 33 9.45 3.96 -10.04
C PHE A 33 10.25 5.23 -9.75
N GLY A 34 10.65 5.44 -8.49
CA GLY A 34 11.27 6.68 -8.03
C GLY A 34 10.24 7.75 -7.68
N GLU A 35 10.72 8.83 -7.05
CA GLU A 35 9.87 9.97 -6.69
C GLU A 35 9.18 10.57 -7.92
N LYS A 36 7.95 11.04 -7.73
CA LYS A 36 7.19 11.72 -8.78
C LYS A 36 7.93 12.97 -9.26
N CYS A 37 8.28 13.00 -10.55
CA CYS A 37 8.63 14.25 -11.22
C CYS A 37 7.39 15.14 -11.27
N GLN A 38 7.33 16.14 -10.40
CA GLN A 38 6.36 17.24 -10.50
C GLN A 38 7.04 18.38 -11.25
N ASP A 39 6.57 18.64 -12.48
CA ASP A 39 6.84 19.90 -13.18
C ASP A 39 5.83 20.98 -12.76
#